data_AF-A0A7X5DAN2-F1
#
_entry.id   AF-A0A7X5DAN2-F1
#
_cell.length_a   1.000
_cell.length_b   1.000
_cell.length_c   1.000
_cell.angle_alpha   90.00
_cell.angle_beta   90.00
_cell.angle_gamma   90.00
#
_symmetry.space_group_name_H-M   'P 1'
#
loop_
_entity.id
_entity.type
_entity.pdbx_description
1 polymer ?
#
loop_
_entity_poly.entity_id
_entity_poly.type
_entity_poly.pdbx_seq_one_letter_code
_entity_poly.pdbx_strand_id
1 'polypeptide(L)'
;MGKVSGFFLKTLTPGVLAGSLIAVKYAKDARQSKERIRRDYLLYAEWLKMKQKGESPGAYLRQNGWRRVAIYGMGAVGIRLYEELRGSGTEISYVIDRRPRYVYSGLRVCDLNGELEAVDAVIVSLQSDYETIRKQLEEKIQAPIVSVKDVIFKSCDIQGPAAGREAQAQGTNRKEDEAC
;
A
#
# COMPACT_ATOMS: atom_id res chain seq x y z
N MET A 1 -9.48 -36.64 68.33
CA MET A 1 -10.29 -35.57 67.70
C MET A 1 -9.47 -34.28 67.70
N GLY A 2 -9.29 -33.62 66.56
CA GLY A 2 -8.77 -32.24 66.56
C GLY A 2 -7.89 -31.79 65.39
N LYS A 3 -8.43 -31.84 64.16
CA LYS A 3 -8.25 -30.88 63.04
C LYS A 3 -6.84 -30.61 62.49
N VAL A 4 -6.66 -31.09 61.26
CA VAL A 4 -5.81 -30.50 60.21
C VAL A 4 -6.49 -29.23 59.69
N SER A 5 -5.78 -28.10 59.64
CA SER A 5 -6.07 -26.94 58.80
C SER A 5 -4.92 -25.95 59.01
N GLY A 6 -4.21 -25.43 58.03
CA GLY A 6 -4.43 -25.27 56.61
C GLY A 6 -3.49 -24.14 56.20
N PHE A 7 -2.29 -24.47 55.73
CA PHE A 7 -1.30 -23.50 55.25
C PHE A 7 -0.98 -23.80 53.79
N PHE A 8 -1.98 -23.58 52.93
CA PHE A 8 -1.80 -23.58 51.48
C PHE A 8 -2.17 -22.20 50.96
N LEU A 9 -1.25 -21.24 51.09
CA LEU A 9 -1.36 -20.01 50.33
C LEU A 9 0.02 -19.45 49.95
N LYS A 10 0.19 -19.32 48.63
CA LYS A 10 1.09 -18.42 47.90
C LYS A 10 2.60 -18.76 47.87
N THR A 11 2.97 -19.53 46.85
CA THR A 11 4.18 -19.22 46.07
C THR A 11 3.84 -19.17 44.58
N LEU A 12 3.24 -18.07 44.13
CA LEU A 12 3.29 -17.71 42.72
C LEU A 12 4.74 -17.33 42.43
N THR A 13 5.54 -18.28 41.97
CA THR A 13 6.94 -18.05 41.65
C THR A 13 7.04 -16.99 40.55
N PRO A 14 7.98 -16.02 40.64
CA PRO A 14 8.19 -14.99 39.62
C PRO A 14 8.37 -15.55 38.19
N GLY A 15 8.81 -16.80 38.05
CA GLY A 15 8.97 -17.49 36.77
C GLY A 15 7.67 -17.70 35.97
N VAL A 16 6.52 -17.90 36.63
CA VAL A 16 5.23 -18.11 35.94
C VAL A 16 4.73 -16.82 35.29
N LEU A 17 4.87 -15.68 35.96
CA LEU A 17 4.48 -14.37 35.42
C LEU A 17 5.41 -13.94 34.27
N ALA A 18 6.73 -14.10 34.42
CA ALA A 18 7.68 -13.82 33.35
C ALA A 18 7.45 -14.72 32.12
N GLY A 19 7.22 -16.03 32.33
CA GLY A 19 6.90 -16.96 31.24
C GLY A 19 5.61 -16.62 30.51
N SER A 20 4.54 -16.25 31.24
CA SER A 20 3.26 -15.82 30.66
C SER A 20 3.40 -14.54 29.83
N LEU A 21 4.10 -13.51 30.35
CA LEU A 21 4.32 -12.25 29.62
C LEU A 21 5.13 -12.47 28.33
N ILE A 22 6.18 -13.28 28.40
CA ILE A 22 7.00 -13.65 27.25
C ILE A 22 6.14 -14.39 26.22
N ALA A 23 5.35 -15.40 26.62
CA ALA A 23 4.46 -16.15 25.74
C ALA A 23 3.38 -15.25 25.09
N VAL A 24 2.78 -14.32 25.84
CA VAL A 24 1.81 -13.35 25.31
C VAL A 24 2.47 -12.42 24.29
N LYS A 25 3.69 -11.93 24.55
CA LYS A 25 4.44 -11.11 23.59
C LYS A 25 4.75 -11.90 22.31
N TYR A 26 5.26 -13.13 22.43
CA TYR A 26 5.49 -14.00 21.27
C TYR A 26 4.21 -14.26 20.46
N ALA A 27 3.08 -14.54 21.13
CA ALA A 27 1.81 -14.74 20.46
C ALA A 27 1.33 -13.47 19.73
N LYS A 28 1.54 -12.28 20.31
CA LYS A 28 1.21 -10.99 19.68
C LYS A 28 2.08 -10.72 18.45
N ASP A 29 3.39 -10.92 18.56
CA ASP A 29 4.35 -10.71 17.46
C ASP A 29 4.11 -11.70 16.31
N ALA A 30 3.79 -12.97 16.64
CA ALA A 30 3.42 -13.98 15.66
C ALA A 30 2.10 -13.64 14.94
N ARG A 31 1.07 -13.20 15.68
CA ARG A 31 -0.20 -12.74 15.09
C ARG A 31 0.02 -11.54 14.18
N GLN A 32 0.78 -10.53 14.62
CA GLN A 32 1.06 -9.33 13.81
C GLN A 32 1.82 -9.67 12.53
N SER A 33 2.78 -10.60 12.61
CA SER A 33 3.53 -11.08 11.45
C SER A 33 2.62 -11.82 10.47
N LYS A 34 1.72 -12.67 10.97
CA LYS A 34 0.72 -13.37 10.15
C LYS A 34 -0.22 -12.40 9.42
N GLU A 35 -0.74 -11.41 10.12
CA GLU A 35 -1.63 -10.41 9.52
C GLU A 35 -0.92 -9.52 8.50
N ARG A 36 0.37 -9.21 8.73
CA ARG A 36 1.19 -8.50 7.75
C ARG A 36 1.39 -9.33 6.48
N ILE A 37 1.80 -10.59 6.62
CA ILE A 37 1.99 -11.51 5.48
C ILE A 37 0.67 -11.67 4.71
N ARG A 38 -0.46 -11.84 5.41
CA ARG A 38 -1.78 -11.94 4.78
C ARG A 38 -2.12 -10.70 3.95
N ARG A 39 -1.89 -9.49 4.50
CA ARG A 39 -2.18 -8.24 3.78
C ARG A 39 -1.26 -8.01 2.58
N ASP A 40 0.03 -8.31 2.72
CA ASP A 40 0.97 -8.23 1.61
C ASP A 40 0.60 -9.24 0.51
N TYR A 41 0.24 -10.47 0.89
CA TYR A 41 -0.23 -11.49 -0.06
C TYR A 41 -1.48 -11.04 -0.83
N LEU A 42 -2.50 -10.52 -0.13
CA LEU A 42 -3.71 -10.02 -0.79
C LEU A 42 -3.43 -8.84 -1.72
N LEU A 43 -2.55 -7.92 -1.31
CA LEU A 43 -2.11 -6.81 -2.15
C LEU A 43 -1.41 -7.33 -3.42
N TYR A 44 -0.50 -8.29 -3.31
CA TYR A 44 0.18 -8.86 -4.47
C TYR A 44 -0.77 -9.64 -5.39
N ALA A 45 -1.75 -10.35 -4.83
CA ALA A 45 -2.76 -11.04 -5.62
C ALA A 45 -3.60 -10.06 -6.46
N GLU A 46 -4.06 -8.95 -5.85
CA GLU A 46 -4.80 -7.92 -6.59
C GLU A 46 -3.90 -7.16 -7.57
N TRP A 47 -2.64 -6.92 -7.23
CA TRP A 47 -1.68 -6.35 -8.18
C TRP A 47 -1.47 -7.26 -9.40
N LEU A 48 -1.31 -8.57 -9.18
CA LEU A 48 -1.20 -9.54 -10.27
C LEU A 48 -2.46 -9.53 -11.16
N LYS A 49 -3.64 -9.46 -10.55
CA LYS A 49 -4.90 -9.34 -11.28
C LYS A 49 -4.98 -8.06 -12.10
N MET A 50 -4.54 -6.92 -11.55
CA MET A 50 -4.41 -5.65 -12.29
C MET A 50 -3.48 -5.82 -13.49
N LYS A 51 -2.32 -6.45 -13.32
CA LYS A 51 -1.36 -6.73 -14.40
C LYS A 51 -1.96 -7.61 -15.50
N GLN A 52 -2.72 -8.65 -15.12
CA GLN A 52 -3.40 -9.54 -16.07
C GLN A 52 -4.47 -8.82 -16.90
N LYS A 53 -5.02 -7.71 -16.41
CA LYS A 53 -5.92 -6.83 -17.17
C LYS A 53 -5.19 -5.81 -18.07
N GLY A 54 -3.86 -5.81 -18.09
CA GLY A 54 -3.06 -4.80 -18.80
C GLY A 54 -2.97 -3.46 -18.09
N GLU A 55 -3.39 -3.37 -16.82
CA GLU A 55 -3.25 -2.19 -15.99
C GLU A 55 -1.93 -2.20 -15.21
N SER A 56 -1.51 -1.04 -14.68
CA SER A 56 -0.30 -0.91 -13.88
C SER A 56 -0.41 0.27 -12.90
N PRO A 57 0.38 0.29 -11.81
CA PRO A 57 0.46 1.45 -10.93
C PRO A 57 0.87 2.71 -11.70
N GLY A 58 1.83 2.58 -12.62
CA GLY A 58 2.27 3.69 -13.46
C GLY A 58 1.16 4.28 -14.33
N ALA A 59 0.26 3.44 -14.86
CA ALA A 59 -0.91 3.93 -15.59
C ALA A 59 -1.86 4.72 -14.68
N TYR A 60 -2.14 4.22 -13.48
CA TYR A 60 -2.95 4.92 -12.49
C TYR A 60 -2.35 6.29 -12.11
N LEU A 61 -1.05 6.34 -11.83
CA LEU A 61 -0.33 7.59 -11.53
C LEU A 61 -0.45 8.59 -12.68
N ARG A 62 -0.21 8.16 -13.93
CA ARG A 62 -0.33 9.04 -15.11
C ARG A 62 -1.74 9.58 -15.30
N GLN A 63 -2.77 8.77 -15.09
CA GLN A 63 -4.18 9.21 -15.20
C GLN A 63 -4.52 10.31 -14.17
N ASN A 64 -3.87 10.28 -13.01
CA ASN A 64 -4.02 11.31 -11.97
C ASN A 64 -3.05 12.49 -12.15
N GLY A 65 -2.25 12.52 -13.21
CA GLY A 65 -1.28 13.58 -13.46
C GLY A 65 -0.02 13.52 -12.59
N TRP A 66 0.22 12.43 -11.86
CA TRP A 66 1.37 12.29 -10.98
C TRP A 66 2.57 11.72 -11.73
N ARG A 67 3.47 12.60 -12.20
CA ARG A 67 4.64 12.23 -13.01
C ARG A 67 5.91 12.11 -12.19
N ARG A 68 6.11 13.01 -11.23
CA ARG A 68 7.20 12.99 -10.25
C ARG A 68 6.65 12.57 -8.90
N VAL A 69 7.11 11.45 -8.35
CA VAL A 69 6.59 10.91 -7.09
C VAL A 69 7.70 10.56 -6.12
N ALA A 70 7.36 10.54 -4.84
CA ALA A 70 8.18 9.92 -3.80
C ALA A 70 7.52 8.64 -3.28
N ILE A 71 8.32 7.69 -2.79
CA ILE A 71 7.82 6.45 -2.17
C ILE A 71 8.22 6.43 -0.69
N TYR A 72 7.25 6.31 0.21
CA TYR A 72 7.51 6.07 1.63
C TYR A 72 7.50 4.56 1.93
N GLY A 73 8.62 4.06 2.42
CA GLY A 73 8.81 2.66 2.78
C GLY A 73 9.39 1.82 1.64
N MET A 74 10.62 1.36 1.81
CA MET A 74 11.38 0.45 0.95
C MET A 74 11.47 -0.96 1.55
N GLY A 75 10.35 -1.40 2.13
CA GLY A 75 10.09 -2.80 2.45
C GLY A 75 9.76 -3.63 1.21
N ALA A 76 9.31 -4.87 1.39
CA ALA A 76 9.00 -5.78 0.28
C ALA A 76 8.05 -5.16 -0.76
N VAL A 77 6.96 -4.54 -0.31
CA VAL A 77 5.98 -3.89 -1.20
C VAL A 77 6.57 -2.68 -1.91
N GLY A 78 7.27 -1.80 -1.18
CA GLY A 78 7.87 -0.59 -1.73
C GLY A 78 8.93 -0.86 -2.80
N ILE A 79 9.75 -1.91 -2.60
CA ILE A 79 10.72 -2.35 -3.60
C ILE A 79 10.01 -2.78 -4.89
N ARG A 80 8.92 -3.58 -4.79
CA ARG A 80 8.16 -3.99 -5.98
C ARG A 80 7.51 -2.80 -6.69
N LEU A 81 7.05 -1.80 -5.93
CA LEU A 81 6.49 -0.57 -6.50
C LEU A 81 7.56 0.24 -7.22
N TYR A 82 8.72 0.41 -6.61
CA TYR A 82 9.86 1.09 -7.21
C TYR A 82 10.25 0.47 -8.56
N GLU A 83 10.43 -0.85 -8.60
CA GLU A 83 10.81 -1.57 -9.83
C GLU A 83 9.73 -1.47 -10.91
N GLU A 84 8.46 -1.57 -10.53
CA GLU A 84 7.34 -1.43 -11.47
C GLU A 84 7.28 -0.02 -12.09
N LEU A 85 7.53 1.02 -11.29
CA LEU A 85 7.45 2.41 -11.72
C LEU A 85 8.67 2.87 -12.53
N ARG A 86 9.86 2.29 -12.30
CA ARG A 86 11.06 2.62 -13.10
C ARG A 86 10.87 2.39 -14.60
N GLY A 87 10.00 1.46 -14.99
CA GLY A 87 9.68 1.18 -16.40
C GLY A 87 8.47 1.94 -16.94
N SER A 88 7.78 2.75 -16.13
CA SER A 88 6.47 3.31 -16.50
C SER A 88 6.50 4.76 -17.02
N GLY A 89 7.69 5.36 -17.13
CA GLY A 89 7.84 6.79 -17.43
C GLY A 89 7.47 7.71 -16.25
N THR A 90 7.32 7.15 -15.06
CA THR A 90 7.16 7.89 -13.81
C THR A 90 8.55 8.17 -13.24
N GLU A 91 8.83 9.42 -12.90
CA GLU A 91 10.05 9.81 -12.20
C GLU A 91 9.88 9.56 -10.70
N ILE A 92 10.76 8.75 -10.13
CA ILE A 92 10.81 8.51 -8.68
C ILE A 92 11.92 9.39 -8.13
N SER A 93 11.59 10.59 -7.66
CA SER A 93 12.58 11.61 -7.32
C SER A 93 13.37 11.24 -6.04
N TYR A 94 12.72 10.58 -5.09
CA TYR A 94 13.36 10.02 -3.89
C TYR A 94 12.48 8.98 -3.20
N VAL A 95 13.08 8.28 -2.23
CA VAL A 95 12.36 7.41 -1.30
C VAL A 95 12.56 7.86 0.13
N ILE A 96 11.54 7.69 0.96
CA ILE A 96 11.58 8.02 2.39
C ILE A 96 11.61 6.69 3.14
N ASP A 97 12.73 6.39 3.77
CA ASP A 97 12.87 5.17 4.58
C ASP A 97 13.94 5.34 5.66
N ARG A 98 13.66 4.87 6.88
CA ARG A 98 14.61 4.94 8.00
C ARG A 98 15.70 3.88 7.94
N ARG A 99 15.42 2.75 7.29
CA ARG A 99 16.26 1.54 7.17
C ARG A 99 15.99 0.86 5.83
N PRO A 100 16.42 1.45 4.71
CA PRO A 100 16.21 0.86 3.40
C PRO A 100 16.86 -0.53 3.35
N ARG A 101 16.10 -1.54 2.91
CA ARG A 101 16.63 -2.91 2.77
C ARG A 101 17.66 -3.01 1.64
N TYR A 102 17.50 -2.17 0.61
CA TYR A 102 18.38 -2.07 -0.53
C TYR A 102 18.60 -0.59 -0.86
N VAL A 103 19.83 -0.24 -1.20
CA VAL A 103 20.18 1.08 -1.71
C VAL A 103 20.48 0.90 -3.19
N TYR A 104 19.61 1.41 -4.04
CA TYR A 104 19.82 1.41 -5.49
C TYR A 104 20.78 2.55 -5.86
N SER A 105 21.73 2.29 -6.74
CA SER A 105 22.66 3.31 -7.22
C SER A 105 21.88 4.47 -7.86
N GLY A 106 22.12 5.69 -7.38
CA GLY A 106 21.45 6.89 -7.89
C GLY A 106 20.05 7.15 -7.31
N LEU A 107 19.50 6.26 -6.46
CA LEU A 107 18.25 6.52 -5.76
C LEU A 107 18.54 7.28 -4.46
N ARG A 108 18.03 8.50 -4.34
CA ARG A 108 18.15 9.29 -3.12
C ARG A 108 17.21 8.74 -2.04
N VAL A 109 17.78 8.38 -0.88
CA VAL A 109 17.03 7.97 0.31
C VAL A 109 17.02 9.14 1.29
N CYS A 110 15.82 9.57 1.69
CA CYS A 110 15.62 10.66 2.64
C CYS A 110 15.07 10.12 3.97
N ASP A 111 15.42 10.81 5.07
CA ASP A 111 14.73 10.63 6.34
C ASP A 111 13.41 11.44 6.35
N LEU A 112 12.36 10.92 6.98
CA LEU A 112 11.08 11.62 7.10
C LEU A 112 11.23 12.99 7.77
N ASN A 113 12.15 13.13 8.72
CA ASN A 113 12.40 14.37 9.44
C ASN A 113 13.29 15.35 8.67
N GLY A 114 13.95 14.91 7.60
CA GLY A 114 14.78 15.75 6.74
C GLY A 114 13.98 16.66 5.81
N GLU A 115 14.71 17.32 4.91
CA GLU A 115 14.16 18.11 3.82
C GLU A 115 13.62 17.18 2.72
N LEU A 116 12.37 17.44 2.31
CA LEU A 116 11.66 16.66 1.31
C LEU A 116 11.28 17.61 0.18
N GLU A 117 11.77 17.35 -1.03
CA GLU A 117 11.43 18.18 -2.18
C GLU A 117 9.97 17.96 -2.63
N ALA A 118 9.43 18.97 -3.31
CA ALA A 118 8.08 18.92 -3.86
C ALA A 118 7.96 17.86 -4.96
N VAL A 119 6.89 17.08 -4.87
CA VAL A 119 6.51 16.02 -5.82
C VAL A 119 5.02 16.10 -6.08
N ASP A 120 4.56 15.46 -7.15
CA ASP A 120 3.14 15.46 -7.53
C ASP A 120 2.31 14.54 -6.62
N ALA A 121 2.92 13.51 -6.02
CA ALA A 121 2.33 12.66 -5.00
C ALA A 121 3.38 11.90 -4.18
N VAL A 122 3.03 11.51 -2.96
CA VAL A 122 3.80 10.55 -2.14
C VAL A 122 3.02 9.25 -1.99
N ILE A 123 3.63 8.13 -2.36
CA ILE A 123 3.01 6.81 -2.28
C ILE A 123 3.54 6.09 -1.05
N VAL A 124 2.66 5.80 -0.10
CA VAL A 124 2.99 5.10 1.14
C VAL A 124 2.82 3.59 0.95
N SER A 125 3.93 2.86 1.01
CA SER A 125 3.94 1.41 0.82
C SER A 125 3.46 0.61 2.05
N LEU A 126 3.37 1.25 3.23
CA LEU A 126 2.98 0.59 4.48
C LEU A 126 1.47 0.70 4.71
N GLN A 127 0.81 -0.45 4.86
CA GLN A 127 -0.63 -0.49 5.14
C GLN A 127 -0.96 -0.28 6.63
N SER A 128 -0.13 -0.76 7.56
CA SER A 128 -0.42 -0.74 9.01
C SER A 128 -0.43 0.66 9.62
N ASP A 129 0.48 1.51 9.16
CA ASP A 129 0.77 2.80 9.78
C ASP A 129 0.43 3.97 8.84
N TYR A 130 -0.35 3.69 7.80
CA TYR A 130 -0.65 4.63 6.72
C TYR A 130 -1.17 5.96 7.25
N GLU A 131 -2.19 5.94 8.12
CA GLU A 131 -2.82 7.15 8.66
C GLU A 131 -1.85 8.02 9.45
N THR A 132 -0.98 7.40 10.25
CA THR A 132 0.04 8.12 11.02
C THR A 132 1.10 8.72 10.10
N ILE A 133 1.62 7.92 9.16
CA ILE A 133 2.63 8.36 8.20
C ILE A 133 2.07 9.47 7.32
N ARG A 134 0.81 9.35 6.88
CA ARG A 134 0.13 10.34 6.07
C ARG A 134 0.10 11.70 6.75
N LYS A 135 -0.35 11.76 8.00
CA LYS A 135 -0.39 13.02 8.77
C LYS A 135 1.00 13.66 8.90
N GLN A 136 2.03 12.86 9.18
CA GLN A 136 3.41 13.34 9.26
C GLN A 136 3.94 13.90 7.93
N LEU A 137 3.50 13.33 6.81
CA LEU A 137 3.87 13.82 5.48
C LEU A 137 3.05 15.06 5.08
N GLU A 138 1.77 15.13 5.43
CA GLU A 138 0.89 16.29 5.20
C GLU A 138 1.41 17.55 5.90
N GLU A 139 2.08 17.40 7.05
CA GLU A 139 2.75 18.50 7.76
C GLU A 139 4.00 19.04 7.01
N LYS A 140 4.56 18.26 6.07
CA LYS A 140 5.86 18.52 5.45
C LYS A 140 5.81 18.78 3.95
N ILE A 141 4.82 18.21 3.25
CA ILE A 141 4.72 18.23 1.79
C ILE A 141 3.30 18.62 1.39
N GLN A 142 3.17 19.60 0.52
CA GLN A 142 1.90 19.99 -0.10
C GLN A 142 1.63 19.14 -1.36
N ALA A 143 1.42 17.84 -1.18
CA ALA A 143 1.11 16.90 -2.24
C ALA A 143 0.12 15.83 -1.76
N PRO A 144 -0.69 15.24 -2.66
CA PRO A 144 -1.48 14.06 -2.35
C PRO A 144 -0.62 12.95 -1.75
N ILE A 145 -1.04 12.46 -0.58
CA ILE A 145 -0.45 11.30 0.06
C ILE A 145 -1.40 10.14 -0.14
N VAL A 146 -0.94 9.09 -0.82
CA VAL A 146 -1.78 7.97 -1.24
C VAL A 146 -1.19 6.64 -0.77
N SER A 147 -2.05 5.71 -0.37
CA SER A 147 -1.58 4.38 -0.01
C SER A 147 -1.32 3.54 -1.27
N VAL A 148 -0.34 2.64 -1.22
CA VAL A 148 -0.13 1.65 -2.30
C VAL A 148 -1.38 0.77 -2.49
N LYS A 149 -2.14 0.53 -1.42
CA LYS A 149 -3.42 -0.18 -1.50
C LYS A 149 -4.38 0.59 -2.40
N ASP A 150 -4.50 1.89 -2.25
CA ASP A 150 -5.38 2.69 -3.10
C ASP A 150 -4.94 2.66 -4.57
N VAL A 151 -3.64 2.76 -4.83
CA VAL A 151 -3.07 2.65 -6.18
C VAL A 151 -3.41 1.30 -6.85
N ILE A 152 -3.41 0.20 -6.09
CA ILE A 152 -3.69 -1.15 -6.60
C ILE A 152 -5.19 -1.47 -6.67
N PHE A 153 -5.99 -1.02 -5.70
CA PHE A 153 -7.40 -1.39 -5.60
C PHE A 153 -8.33 -0.41 -6.34
N LYS A 154 -8.03 0.90 -6.36
CA LYS A 154 -8.89 1.92 -7.01
C LYS A 154 -8.71 2.01 -8.53
N SER A 155 -7.74 1.29 -9.13
CA SER A 155 -7.69 1.17 -10.59
C SER A 155 -8.92 0.46 -11.17
N CYS A 156 -9.64 -0.31 -10.33
CA CYS A 156 -10.83 -1.06 -10.73
C CYS A 156 -12.13 -0.22 -10.72
N ASP A 157 -12.15 0.95 -10.06
CA ASP A 157 -13.35 1.81 -9.93
C ASP A 157 -13.36 2.99 -10.92
N ILE A 158 -12.29 3.19 -11.70
CA ILE A 158 -12.26 4.22 -12.75
C ILE A 158 -13.13 3.82 -13.95
N GLN A 159 -13.68 2.60 -13.97
CA GLN A 159 -14.78 2.24 -14.86
C GLN A 159 -16.14 2.69 -14.29
N GLY A 160 -16.28 4.01 -14.10
CA GLY A 160 -17.59 4.66 -14.19
C GLY A 160 -18.17 4.47 -15.61
N PRO A 161 -19.50 4.55 -15.79
CA PRO A 161 -20.17 4.11 -17.02
C PRO A 161 -19.58 4.82 -18.23
N ALA A 162 -19.30 4.03 -19.27
CA ALA A 162 -18.77 4.46 -20.55
C ALA A 162 -19.72 5.46 -21.24
N ALA A 163 -19.69 6.71 -20.81
CA ALA A 163 -20.15 7.85 -21.59
C ALA A 163 -19.18 7.98 -22.78
N GLY A 164 -19.57 7.43 -23.93
CA GLY A 164 -18.78 7.57 -25.17
C GLY A 164 -18.78 6.38 -26.13
N ARG A 165 -19.60 5.34 -25.93
CA ARG A 165 -19.79 4.28 -26.95
C ARG A 165 -21.22 4.23 -27.50
N GLU A 166 -21.76 5.37 -27.89
CA GLU A 166 -22.92 5.46 -28.79
C GLU A 166 -22.70 6.60 -29.77
N ALA A 167 -21.72 6.46 -30.66
CA ALA A 167 -21.55 7.38 -31.78
C ALA A 167 -20.87 6.71 -32.99
N GLN A 168 -21.02 5.39 -33.16
CA GLN A 168 -20.61 4.68 -34.39
C GLN A 168 -21.52 3.47 -34.65
N ALA A 169 -22.82 3.70 -34.71
CA ALA A 169 -23.77 2.70 -35.24
C ALA A 169 -25.07 3.37 -35.69
N GLN A 170 -25.00 4.37 -36.58
CA GLN A 170 -26.13 4.82 -37.40
C GLN A 170 -25.60 5.79 -38.46
N GLY A 171 -25.09 5.22 -39.54
CA GLY A 171 -24.48 5.98 -40.62
C GLY A 171 -24.17 5.12 -41.83
N THR A 172 -25.12 4.29 -42.29
CA THR A 172 -25.17 3.85 -43.70
C THR A 172 -26.61 3.69 -44.15
N ASN A 173 -26.98 4.49 -45.15
CA ASN A 173 -28.26 4.58 -45.86
C ASN A 173 -28.88 3.25 -46.30
N ARG A 174 -30.22 3.20 -46.28
CA ARG A 174 -31.06 3.11 -47.50
C ARG A 174 -32.54 3.23 -47.14
N LYS A 175 -33.09 4.43 -47.33
CA LYS A 175 -34.44 4.62 -47.84
C LYS A 175 -34.33 5.66 -48.94
N GLU A 176 -34.46 5.23 -50.18
CA GLU A 176 -35.28 5.95 -51.14
C GLU A 176 -36.22 4.92 -51.75
N ASP A 177 -37.49 5.22 -51.55
CA ASP A 177 -38.66 4.47 -51.95
C ASP A 177 -38.96 4.72 -53.44
N GLU A 178 -39.56 3.72 -54.07
CA GLU A 178 -40.66 3.78 -55.05
C GLU A 178 -40.62 4.65 -56.34
N ALA A 179 -41.28 4.07 -57.36
CA ALA A 179 -41.97 4.69 -58.50
C ALA A 179 -41.21 4.89 -59.83
N CYS A 180 -41.23 3.87 -60.69
CA CYS A 180 -42.03 3.82 -61.93
C CYS A 180 -42.06 2.40 -62.49
#